data_AF-A0A919J6B7-F1
#
_entry.id   AF-A0A919J6B7-F1
#
_cell.length_a   1.000
_cell.length_b   1.000
_cell.length_c   1.000
_cell.angle_alpha   90.00
_cell.angle_beta   90.00
_cell.angle_gamma   90.00
#
_symmetry.space_group_name_H-M   'P 1'
#
loop_
_entity.id
_entity.type
_entity.pdbx_description
1 polymer ?
#
loop_
_entity_poly.entity_id
_entity_poly.type
_entity_poly.pdbx_seq_one_letter_code
_entity_poly.pdbx_strand_id
1 'polypeptide(L)'
;MLGQAEAPPGVQLDVSLTVRDARSDEVVAGPYTCKGLMFTDFALKHSCGPADLEPPRGGPYVVAETWRYTARPLLPAGSARGPEFSW
;
A
#
# COMPACT_ATOMS: atom_id res chain seq x y z
N MET A 1 -9.05 4.08 -3.56
CA MET A 1 -9.12 3.70 -2.14
C MET A 1 -7.81 3.00 -1.82
N LEU A 2 -7.03 3.46 -0.84
CA LEU A 2 -5.77 2.81 -0.49
C LEU A 2 -6.01 1.58 0.39
N GLY A 3 -5.07 0.65 0.38
CA GLY A 3 -5.20 -0.63 1.07
C GLY A 3 -6.17 -1.58 0.39
N GLN A 4 -6.52 -1.32 -0.89
CA GLN A 4 -7.25 -2.25 -1.73
C GLN A 4 -6.56 -2.37 -3.07
N ALA A 5 -6.24 -3.59 -3.46
CA ALA A 5 -5.66 -3.91 -4.75
C ALA A 5 -6.64 -4.73 -5.59
N GLU A 6 -6.68 -4.42 -6.90
CA GLU A 6 -7.47 -5.13 -7.90
C GLU A 6 -6.56 -5.45 -9.09
N ALA A 7 -6.57 -6.70 -9.55
CA ALA A 7 -5.76 -7.14 -10.68
C ALA A 7 -6.39 -8.36 -11.38
N PRO A 8 -6.02 -8.63 -12.65
CA PRO A 8 -6.44 -9.83 -13.35
C PRO A 8 -5.93 -11.13 -12.68
N PRO A 9 -6.59 -12.27 -12.93
CA PRO A 9 -6.14 -13.58 -12.45
C PRO A 9 -4.71 -13.93 -12.85
N GLY A 10 -3.98 -14.62 -11.97
CA GLY A 10 -2.59 -15.03 -12.17
C GLY A 10 -1.56 -13.94 -11.87
N VAL A 11 -2.00 -12.74 -11.45
CA VAL A 11 -1.13 -11.72 -10.87
C VAL A 11 -0.85 -12.06 -9.41
N GLN A 12 0.39 -11.86 -8.99
CA GLN A 12 0.79 -11.95 -7.57
C GLN A 12 1.56 -10.69 -7.19
N LEU A 13 1.13 -10.05 -6.09
CA LEU A 13 1.68 -8.78 -5.62
C LEU A 13 2.10 -8.85 -4.15
N ASP A 14 3.17 -8.15 -3.82
CA ASP A 14 3.42 -7.65 -2.48
C ASP A 14 2.95 -6.20 -2.41
N VAL A 15 2.04 -5.88 -1.48
CA VAL A 15 1.51 -4.53 -1.25
C VAL A 15 2.04 -4.01 0.08
N SER A 16 2.56 -2.78 0.12
CA SER A 16 3.04 -2.14 1.35
C SER A 16 2.42 -0.78 1.55
N LEU A 17 1.95 -0.53 2.77
CA LEU A 17 1.39 0.74 3.22
C LEU A 17 2.38 1.44 4.16
N THR A 18 2.57 2.74 3.97
CA THR A 18 3.36 3.62 4.85
C THR A 18 2.57 4.88 5.13
N VAL A 19 2.78 5.49 6.29
CA VAL A 19 2.39 6.88 6.52
C VAL A 19 3.61 7.76 6.26
N ARG A 20 3.40 8.85 5.53
CA ARG A 20 4.44 9.83 5.20
C ARG A 20 4.03 11.21 5.65
N ASP A 21 5.00 12.01 6.09
CA ASP A 21 4.80 13.45 6.29
C ASP A 21 4.51 14.11 4.93
N ALA A 22 3.43 14.89 4.86
CA ALA A 22 2.98 15.49 3.61
C ALA A 22 3.92 16.61 3.11
N ARG A 23 4.78 17.17 3.97
CA ARG A 23 5.70 18.28 3.66
C ARG A 23 7.08 17.77 3.25
N SER A 24 7.62 16.80 3.97
CA SER A 24 8.98 16.27 3.75
C SER A 24 9.03 14.98 2.93
N ASP A 25 7.88 14.31 2.74
CA ASP A 25 7.77 12.97 2.17
C ASP A 25 8.46 11.86 2.98
N GLU A 26 8.90 12.16 4.20
CA GLU A 26 9.54 11.22 5.12
C GLU A 26 8.55 10.15 5.58
N VAL A 27 9.00 8.89 5.67
CA VAL A 27 8.20 7.81 6.22
C VAL A 27 8.16 7.94 7.74
N VAL A 28 6.97 8.13 8.30
CA VAL A 28 6.77 8.32 9.75
C VAL A 28 6.11 7.11 10.43
N ALA A 29 5.49 6.20 9.66
CA ALA A 29 4.98 4.92 10.17
C ALA A 29 4.97 3.84 9.06
N GLY A 30 5.14 2.58 9.45
CA GLY A 30 5.20 1.42 8.55
C GLY A 30 6.64 1.04 8.13
N PRO A 31 6.81 0.19 7.10
CA PRO A 31 5.76 -0.35 6.24
C PRO A 31 4.94 -1.46 6.92
N TYR A 32 3.64 -1.48 6.64
CA TYR A 32 2.79 -2.66 6.80
C TYR A 32 2.69 -3.37 5.45
N THR A 33 3.14 -4.63 5.37
CA THR A 33 3.25 -5.35 4.09
C THR A 33 2.36 -6.59 4.05
N CYS A 34 1.47 -6.64 3.06
CA CYS A 34 0.74 -7.83 2.67
C CYS A 34 1.49 -8.54 1.55
N LYS A 35 2.11 -9.68 1.88
CA LYS A 35 2.94 -10.43 0.93
C LYS A 35 2.10 -11.41 0.12
N GLY A 36 2.46 -11.59 -1.13
CA GLY A 36 1.99 -12.67 -1.98
C GLY A 36 0.48 -12.69 -2.21
N LEU A 37 -0.16 -11.52 -2.31
CA LEU A 37 -1.57 -11.42 -2.68
C LEU A 37 -1.74 -12.01 -4.08
N MET A 38 -2.38 -13.17 -4.15
CA MET A 38 -2.61 -13.93 -5.38
C MET A 38 -4.02 -13.68 -5.89
N PHE A 39 -4.11 -13.09 -7.08
CA PHE A 39 -5.37 -12.78 -7.74
C PHE A 39 -5.83 -14.01 -8.54
N THR A 40 -7.07 -14.42 -8.33
CA THR A 40 -7.68 -15.58 -9.02
C THR A 40 -9.01 -15.18 -9.63
N ASP A 41 -9.58 -16.02 -10.47
CA ASP A 41 -10.91 -15.80 -11.05
C ASP A 41 -12.01 -15.60 -9.98
N PHE A 42 -11.81 -16.12 -8.77
CA PHE A 42 -12.74 -16.00 -7.65
C PHE A 42 -12.38 -14.88 -6.66
N ALA A 43 -11.20 -14.27 -6.80
CA ALA A 43 -10.66 -13.26 -5.90
C ALA A 43 -9.86 -12.23 -6.71
N LEU A 44 -10.57 -11.35 -7.40
CA LEU A 44 -9.98 -10.26 -8.19
C LEU A 44 -9.59 -9.04 -7.34
N LYS A 45 -10.04 -9.01 -6.07
CA LYS A 45 -9.86 -7.89 -5.15
C LYS A 45 -9.32 -8.39 -3.82
N HIS A 46 -8.32 -7.70 -3.30
CA HIS A 46 -7.77 -7.95 -1.98
C HIS A 46 -7.67 -6.66 -1.18
N SER A 47 -7.98 -6.74 0.11
CA SER A 47 -7.67 -5.70 1.08
C SER A 47 -6.30 -5.98 1.72
N CYS A 48 -5.46 -4.96 1.80
CA CYS A 48 -4.27 -4.93 2.63
C CYS A 48 -4.55 -4.08 3.87
N GLY A 49 -5.26 -4.67 4.83
CA GLY A 49 -5.65 -4.00 6.07
C GLY A 49 -6.74 -4.76 6.84
N PRO A 50 -7.12 -4.28 8.02
CA PRO A 50 -6.71 -3.02 8.64
C PRO A 50 -5.20 -3.00 8.98
N ALA A 51 -4.54 -1.88 8.73
CA ALA A 51 -3.14 -1.66 9.09
C ALA A 51 -3.10 -0.72 10.30
N ASP A 52 -2.47 -1.16 11.39
CA ASP A 52 -2.24 -0.32 12.56
C ASP A 52 -0.95 0.46 12.33
N LEU A 53 -1.08 1.71 11.91
CA LEU A 53 0.02 2.61 11.64
C LEU A 53 -0.11 3.79 12.60
N GLU A 54 0.89 3.97 13.47
CA GLU A 54 0.88 4.98 14.52
C GLU A 54 1.82 6.15 14.14
N PRO A 55 1.38 7.12 13.30
CA PRO A 55 2.17 8.32 13.07
C PRO A 55 2.23 9.18 14.34
N PRO A 56 3.26 10.01 14.51
CA PRO A 56 3.28 11.06 15.53
C PRO A 56 2.05 11.95 15.43
N ARG A 57 1.61 12.57 16.54
CA ARG A 57 0.50 13.53 16.51
C ARG A 57 0.93 14.90 16.00
N GLY A 58 -0.02 15.62 15.41
CA GLY A 58 0.08 17.04 15.06
C GLY A 58 0.67 17.34 13.68
N GLY A 59 0.96 16.33 12.86
CA GLY A 59 1.48 16.51 11.51
C GLY A 59 0.41 16.33 10.42
N PRO A 60 0.63 16.93 9.23
CA PRO A 60 -0.09 16.55 8.03
C PRO A 60 0.53 15.28 7.44
N TYR A 61 -0.29 14.27 7.20
CA TYR A 61 0.15 12.97 6.77
C TYR A 61 -0.57 12.50 5.53
N VAL A 62 0.09 11.65 4.75
CA VAL A 62 -0.52 10.89 3.66
C VAL A 62 -0.23 9.41 3.87
N VAL A 63 -1.21 8.56 3.57
CA VAL A 63 -0.93 7.14 3.38
C VAL A 63 -0.38 6.96 1.97
N ALA A 64 0.73 6.24 1.85
CA ALA A 64 1.32 5.85 0.58
C ALA A 64 1.30 4.32 0.46
N GLU A 65 0.69 3.84 -0.60
CA GLU A 65 0.69 2.44 -1.00
C GLU A 65 1.73 2.22 -2.10
N THR A 66 2.45 1.12 -2.01
CA THR A 66 3.36 0.64 -3.06
C THR A 66 3.09 -0.82 -3.33
N TRP A 67 3.25 -1.26 -4.57
CA TRP A 67 3.13 -2.67 -4.91
C TRP A 67 4.24 -3.13 -5.85
N ARG A 68 4.60 -4.40 -5.72
CA ARG A 68 5.61 -5.07 -6.56
C ARG A 68 5.09 -6.44 -7.00
N TYR A 69 5.38 -6.83 -8.23
CA TYR A 69 5.00 -8.13 -8.76
C TYR A 69 5.95 -9.22 -8.24
N THR A 70 5.46 -10.13 -7.41
CA THR A 70 6.28 -11.16 -6.77
C THR A 70 6.77 -12.22 -7.76
N ALA A 71 5.93 -12.58 -8.74
CA ALA A 71 6.24 -13.56 -9.79
C ALA A 71 6.86 -12.94 -11.07
N ARG A 72 6.91 -11.61 -11.17
CA ARG A 72 7.38 -10.88 -12.35
C ARG A 72 8.23 -9.67 -11.95
N PRO A 73 9.42 -9.88 -11.34
CA PRO A 73 10.19 -8.80 -10.73
C PRO A 73 10.72 -7.74 -11.72
N LEU A 74 10.69 -8.04 -13.03
CA LEU A 74 11.06 -7.10 -14.09
C LEU A 74 9.95 -6.12 -14.46
N LEU A 75 8.71 -6.38 -14.04
CA LEU A 75 7.63 -5.40 -14.22
C LEU A 75 7.82 -4.24 -13.23
N PRO A 76 7.62 -3.00 -13.68
CA PRO A 76 7.79 -1.85 -12.81
C PRO A 76 6.83 -1.94 -11.62
N ALA A 77 7.35 -1.60 -10.45
CA ALA A 77 6.54 -1.37 -9.27
C ALA A 77 5.59 -0.18 -9.52
N GLY A 78 4.50 -0.13 -8.75
CA GLY A 78 3.61 1.03 -8.75
C GLY A 78 3.44 1.61 -7.35
N SER A 79 2.88 2.81 -7.31
CA SER A 79 2.57 3.50 -6.07
C SER A 79 1.32 4.37 -6.20
N ALA A 80 0.58 4.51 -5.11
CA ALA A 80 -0.55 5.40 -4.98
C ALA A 80 -0.47 6.17 -3.66
N ARG A 81 -1.02 7.38 -3.64
CA ARG A 81 -1.13 8.21 -2.43
C ARG A 81 -2.59 8.55 -2.16
N GLY A 82 -2.92 8.62 -0.89
CA GLY A 82 -4.24 8.98 -0.40
C GLY A 82 -4.38 10.49 -0.28
N PRO A 83 -5.55 10.96 0.17
CA PRO A 83 -5.70 12.34 0.61
C PRO A 83 -4.83 12.59 1.84
N GLU A 84 -4.46 13.85 2.04
CA GLU A 84 -3.85 14.31 3.27
C GLU A 84 -4.84 14.20 4.44
N PHE A 85 -4.33 13.85 5.62
CA PHE A 85 -5.08 13.80 6.88
C PHE A 85 -4.24 14.37 8.02
N SER A 86 -4.91 14.80 9.08
CA SER A 86 -4.29 15.19 10.35
C SER A 86 -4.56 14.13 11.42
N TRP A 87 -3.61 13.97 12.35
CA TRP A 87 -3.67 13.02 13.46
C TRP A 87 -3.37 13.68 14.80
#